data_AF-A0A914XEB9-F1
#
_entry.id   AF-A0A914XEB9-F1
#
_cell.length_a   1.000
_cell.length_b   1.000
_cell.length_c   1.000
_cell.angle_alpha   90.00
_cell.angle_beta   90.00
_cell.angle_gamma   90.00
#
_symmetry.space_group_name_H-M   'P 1'
#
loop_
_entity.id
_entity.type
_entity.pdbx_description
1 polymer ?
#
loop_
_entity_poly.entity_id
_entity_poly.type
_entity_poly.pdbx_seq_one_letter_code
_entity_poly.pdbx_strand_id
1 'polypeptide(L)'
;MARWLALVLMSLIVIVTVLASTKSDKPKKKDIRDYSDADLERLYEEWEENDEDELPEDEKPEHKRPKPAIDLSKLDANSNPEDVMKMSKKGQAVMMFVGVSGNPTKAETEKLSALWQTSLYNNHIEAQK
;
A
#
# COMPACT_ATOMS: atom_id res chain seq x y z
N MET A 1 41.98 32.31 -29.41
CA MET A 1 41.33 32.11 -28.09
C MET A 1 40.03 32.88 -27.93
N ALA A 2 40.00 34.21 -28.10
CA ALA A 2 38.79 35.03 -27.87
C ALA A 2 37.57 34.70 -28.76
N ARG A 3 37.78 34.33 -30.04
CA ARG A 3 36.68 33.98 -30.98
C ARG A 3 35.95 32.68 -30.61
N TRP A 4 36.67 31.69 -30.06
CA TRP A 4 36.09 30.43 -29.60
C TRP A 4 35.37 30.60 -28.26
N LEU A 5 35.93 31.40 -27.35
CA LEU A 5 35.26 31.78 -26.10
C LEU A 5 33.94 32.55 -26.35
N ALA A 6 33.91 33.46 -27.32
CA ALA A 6 32.70 34.20 -27.67
C ALA A 6 31.59 33.29 -28.25
N LEU A 7 31.95 32.27 -29.05
CA LEU A 7 31.00 31.30 -29.58
C LEU A 7 30.44 30.37 -28.50
N VAL A 8 31.28 29.93 -27.55
CA VAL A 8 30.84 29.14 -26.40
C VAL A 8 29.91 29.97 -25.50
N LEU A 9 30.23 31.24 -25.25
CA LEU A 9 29.39 32.14 -24.45
C LEU A 9 28.03 32.39 -25.12
N MET A 10 28.01 32.62 -26.44
CA MET A 10 26.76 32.75 -27.22
C MET A 10 25.92 31.47 -27.17
N SER A 11 26.55 30.29 -27.27
CA SER A 11 25.83 29.02 -27.17
C SER A 11 25.22 28.81 -25.77
N LEU A 12 25.93 29.21 -24.71
CA LEU A 12 25.44 29.17 -23.33
C LEU A 12 24.26 30.12 -23.12
N ILE A 13 24.29 31.31 -23.70
CA ILE A 13 23.18 32.28 -23.62
C ILE A 13 21.93 31.71 -24.31
N VAL A 14 22.08 31.11 -25.50
CA VAL A 14 20.95 30.47 -26.20
C VAL A 14 20.36 29.33 -25.38
N ILE A 15 21.20 28.48 -24.79
CA ILE A 15 20.76 27.37 -23.93
C ILE A 15 20.00 27.90 -22.70
N VAL A 16 20.50 28.96 -22.05
CA VAL A 16 19.83 29.59 -20.90
C VAL A 16 18.48 30.22 -21.30
N THR A 17 18.38 30.84 -22.47
CA THR A 17 17.09 31.39 -22.94
C THR A 17 16.07 30.29 -23.26
N VAL A 18 16.49 29.17 -23.83
CA VAL A 18 15.60 28.02 -24.11
C VAL A 18 15.13 27.36 -22.80
N LEU A 19 16.02 27.18 -21.82
CA LEU A 19 15.67 26.67 -20.49
C LEU A 19 14.78 27.64 -19.69
N ALA A 20 14.90 28.96 -19.90
CA ALA A 20 14.03 29.94 -19.25
C ALA A 20 12.62 29.98 -19.87
N SER A 21 12.47 29.57 -21.14
CA SER A 21 11.18 29.45 -21.83
C SER A 21 10.40 28.18 -21.47
N THR A 22 11.02 27.19 -20.81
CA THR A 22 10.31 25.99 -20.30
C THR A 22 9.74 26.18 -18.90
N LYS A 23 9.46 27.43 -18.49
CA LYS A 23 8.65 27.67 -17.29
C LYS A 23 7.25 27.13 -17.56
N SER A 24 6.94 26.00 -16.93
CA SER A 24 5.60 25.44 -16.78
C SER A 24 4.65 26.56 -16.33
N ASP A 25 3.89 27.09 -17.29
CA ASP A 25 2.78 27.99 -17.02
C ASP A 25 1.66 27.11 -16.46
N LYS A 26 1.54 27.08 -15.13
CA LYS A 26 0.37 26.44 -14.49
C LYS A 26 -0.87 27.19 -14.98
N PRO A 27 -1.84 26.50 -15.60
CA PRO A 27 -3.00 27.17 -16.20
C PRO A 27 -3.75 27.97 -15.14
N LYS A 28 -4.09 29.22 -15.47
CA LYS A 28 -4.95 30.06 -14.62
C LYS A 28 -6.29 29.35 -14.45
N LYS A 29 -6.74 29.19 -13.20
CA LYS A 29 -8.04 28.61 -12.86
C LYS A 29 -9.15 29.40 -13.58
N LYS A 30 -9.83 28.76 -14.52
CA LYS A 30 -10.98 29.33 -15.23
C LYS A 30 -12.20 29.34 -14.30
N ASP A 31 -13.16 30.22 -14.56
CA ASP A 31 -14.44 30.21 -13.84
C ASP A 31 -15.22 28.93 -14.17
N ILE A 32 -15.92 28.38 -13.16
CA ILE A 32 -16.58 27.05 -13.19
C ILE A 32 -17.57 26.88 -14.35
N ARG A 33 -18.09 27.99 -14.89
CA ARG A 33 -19.10 27.97 -15.96
C ARG A 33 -18.52 27.96 -17.37
N ASP A 34 -17.22 28.22 -17.51
CA ASP A 34 -16.53 28.34 -18.80
C ASP A 34 -15.66 27.11 -19.10
N TYR A 35 -15.76 26.03 -18.31
CA TYR A 35 -15.05 24.78 -18.58
C TYR A 35 -15.67 24.10 -19.79
N SER A 36 -14.85 23.95 -20.83
CA SER A 36 -15.16 23.13 -21.99
C SER A 36 -14.84 21.65 -21.71
N ASP A 37 -15.38 20.75 -22.50
CA ASP A 37 -15.16 19.29 -22.38
C ASP A 37 -13.66 18.93 -22.43
N ALA A 38 -12.88 19.64 -23.26
CA ALA A 38 -11.43 19.50 -23.33
C ALA A 38 -10.69 20.02 -22.07
N ASP A 39 -11.27 21.02 -21.37
CA ASP A 39 -10.71 21.48 -20.10
C ASP A 39 -11.01 20.49 -18.96
N LEU A 40 -12.13 19.75 -19.06
CA LEU A 40 -12.47 18.69 -18.11
C LEU A 40 -11.58 17.46 -18.30
N GLU A 41 -11.27 17.07 -19.54
CA GLU A 41 -10.35 15.97 -19.83
C GLU A 41 -8.93 16.27 -19.33
N ARG A 42 -8.44 17.50 -19.57
CA ARG A 42 -7.16 17.95 -19.02
C ARG A 42 -7.18 18.00 -17.50
N LEU A 43 -8.26 18.49 -16.90
CA LEU A 43 -8.40 18.48 -15.45
C LEU A 43 -8.43 17.03 -14.94
N TYR A 44 -9.05 16.11 -15.66
CA TYR A 44 -9.07 14.70 -15.31
C TYR A 44 -7.68 14.07 -15.35
N GLU A 45 -6.87 14.39 -16.36
CA GLU A 45 -5.45 14.00 -16.42
C GLU A 45 -4.63 14.63 -15.28
N GLU A 46 -4.83 15.93 -14.99
CA GLU A 46 -4.17 16.61 -13.86
C GLU A 46 -4.61 16.02 -12.50
N TRP A 47 -5.86 15.53 -12.41
CA TRP A 47 -6.33 14.78 -11.26
C TRP A 47 -5.70 13.39 -11.22
N GLU A 48 -5.68 12.61 -12.30
CA GLU A 48 -5.04 11.28 -12.33
C GLU A 48 -3.52 11.34 -12.04
N GLU A 49 -2.82 12.37 -12.50
CA GLU A 49 -1.39 12.57 -12.21
C GLU A 49 -1.13 13.04 -10.77
N ASN A 50 -2.05 13.78 -10.14
CA ASN A 50 -1.94 14.19 -8.73
C ASN A 50 -2.64 13.24 -7.74
N ASP A 51 -3.52 12.34 -8.21
CA ASP A 51 -4.10 11.20 -7.48
C ASP A 51 -3.09 10.02 -7.38
N GLU A 52 -1.79 10.31 -7.48
CA GLU A 52 -0.76 9.60 -6.69
C GLU A 52 -0.91 9.88 -5.18
N ASP A 53 -2.13 10.22 -4.73
CA ASP A 53 -2.54 10.28 -3.35
C ASP A 53 -2.45 8.86 -2.76
N GLU A 54 -1.28 8.55 -2.20
CA GLU A 54 -1.19 7.65 -1.07
C GLU A 54 -2.19 8.14 -0.01
N LEU A 55 -3.41 7.58 -0.05
CA LEU A 55 -4.46 7.84 0.93
C LEU A 55 -3.83 7.92 2.33
N PRO A 56 -4.14 8.97 3.12
CA PRO A 56 -3.65 9.10 4.49
C PRO A 56 -3.81 7.77 5.23
N GLU A 57 -2.82 7.37 6.04
CA GLU A 57 -2.73 6.01 6.63
C GLU A 57 -4.03 5.57 7.35
N ASP A 58 -4.80 6.54 7.85
CA ASP A 58 -6.08 6.36 8.54
C ASP A 58 -7.28 6.11 7.60
N GLU A 59 -7.24 6.55 6.34
CA GLU A 59 -8.31 6.31 5.34
C GLU A 59 -8.03 5.09 4.45
N LYS A 60 -6.80 4.56 4.51
CA LYS A 60 -6.45 3.32 3.82
C LYS A 60 -7.29 2.16 4.39
N PRO A 61 -7.88 1.31 3.53
CA PRO A 61 -8.58 0.12 4.01
C PRO A 61 -7.63 -0.77 4.82
N GLU A 62 -8.19 -1.44 5.84
CA GLU A 62 -7.44 -2.12 6.92
C GLU A 62 -6.32 -3.06 6.45
N HIS A 63 -6.45 -3.64 5.25
CA HIS A 63 -5.46 -4.52 4.63
C HIS A 63 -4.21 -3.82 4.06
N LYS A 64 -4.26 -2.50 3.82
CA LYS A 64 -3.13 -1.70 3.33
C LYS A 64 -2.47 -0.87 4.44
N ARG A 65 -3.04 -0.86 5.65
CA ARG A 65 -2.42 -0.21 6.80
C ARG A 65 -1.18 -0.99 7.22
N PRO A 66 -0.03 -0.33 7.43
CA PRO A 66 1.14 -1.01 7.96
C PRO A 66 0.79 -1.62 9.32
N LYS A 67 1.02 -2.92 9.46
CA LYS A 67 0.76 -3.61 10.73
C LYS A 67 1.59 -2.92 11.83
N PRO A 68 1.03 -2.72 13.04
CA PRO A 68 1.77 -2.10 14.13
C PRO A 68 3.07 -2.85 14.36
N ALA A 69 4.20 -2.14 14.28
CA ALA A 69 5.51 -2.70 14.48
C ALA A 69 5.66 -3.18 15.93
N ILE A 70 5.76 -4.49 16.12
CA ILE A 70 6.00 -5.08 17.44
C ILE A 70 7.46 -4.80 17.80
N ASP A 71 7.68 -4.08 18.89
CA ASP A 71 9.00 -3.82 19.44
C ASP A 71 9.54 -5.12 20.08
N LEU A 72 10.27 -5.90 19.28
CA LEU A 72 10.87 -7.19 19.65
C LEU A 72 11.99 -7.06 20.70
N SER A 73 12.42 -5.83 21.03
CA SER A 73 13.52 -5.58 21.98
C SER A 73 13.11 -5.78 23.45
N LYS A 74 11.82 -5.76 23.75
CA LYS A 74 11.25 -5.92 25.11
C LYS A 74 10.63 -7.31 25.35
N LEU A 75 10.72 -8.21 24.37
CA LEU A 75 10.17 -9.56 24.44
C LEU A 75 11.28 -10.55 24.78
N ASP A 76 11.22 -11.13 25.98
CA ASP A 76 12.02 -12.31 26.33
C ASP A 76 11.56 -13.50 25.49
N ALA A 77 12.09 -13.59 24.27
CA ALA A 77 11.73 -14.58 23.25
C ALA A 77 12.05 -16.04 23.64
N ASN A 78 12.79 -16.27 24.74
CA ASN A 78 13.24 -17.59 25.17
C ASN A 78 12.29 -18.29 26.16
N SER A 79 11.34 -17.58 26.77
CA SER A 79 10.62 -18.10 27.93
C SER A 79 9.23 -18.65 27.58
N ASN A 80 8.52 -18.02 26.64
CA ASN A 80 7.18 -18.46 26.23
C ASN A 80 6.81 -18.05 24.79
N PRO A 81 6.88 -18.97 23.80
CA PRO A 81 6.54 -18.67 22.42
C PRO A 81 5.06 -18.30 22.22
N GLU A 82 4.16 -18.70 23.12
CA GLU A 82 2.76 -18.31 23.04
C GLU A 82 2.52 -16.82 23.32
N ASP A 83 3.27 -16.25 24.26
CA ASP A 83 3.07 -14.85 24.65
C ASP A 83 3.57 -13.90 23.57
N VAL A 84 4.62 -14.28 22.85
CA VAL A 84 5.06 -13.61 21.62
C VAL A 84 3.96 -13.66 20.55
N MET A 85 3.31 -14.82 20.38
CA MET A 85 2.23 -14.97 19.39
C MET A 85 0.99 -14.13 19.75
N LYS A 86 0.61 -14.09 21.03
CA LYS A 86 -0.49 -13.27 21.53
C LYS A 86 -0.24 -11.78 21.31
N MET A 87 0.98 -11.29 21.52
CA MET A 87 1.31 -9.88 21.30
C MET A 87 1.45 -9.54 19.81
N SER A 88 1.95 -10.47 19.00
CA SER A 88 2.21 -10.22 17.57
C SER A 88 0.97 -10.29 16.68
N LYS A 89 0.01 -11.16 17.00
CA LYS A 89 -1.14 -11.45 16.12
C LYS A 89 -2.51 -11.14 16.77
N LYS A 90 -2.53 -10.32 17.83
CA LYS A 90 -3.77 -9.88 18.47
C LYS A 90 -4.67 -9.18 17.46
N GLY A 91 -5.89 -9.68 17.27
CA GLY A 91 -6.88 -9.11 16.33
C GLY A 91 -6.63 -9.44 14.86
N GLN A 92 -5.61 -10.24 14.54
CA GLN A 92 -5.38 -10.72 13.17
C GLN A 92 -5.79 -12.20 13.04
N ALA A 93 -6.39 -12.55 11.91
CA ALA A 93 -6.65 -13.95 11.56
C ALA A 93 -5.32 -14.71 11.41
N VAL A 94 -5.20 -15.86 12.07
CA VAL A 94 -4.01 -16.71 12.02
C VAL A 94 -4.34 -18.01 11.29
N MET A 95 -3.63 -18.28 10.19
CA MET A 95 -3.76 -19.54 9.45
C MET A 95 -2.98 -20.65 10.15
N MET A 96 -3.62 -21.81 10.32
CA MET A 96 -3.02 -23.00 10.93
C MET A 96 -3.15 -24.20 9.99
N PHE A 97 -2.08 -24.99 9.88
CA PHE A 97 -2.08 -26.26 9.16
C PHE A 97 -2.16 -27.41 10.16
N VAL A 98 -3.18 -28.26 10.04
CA VAL A 98 -3.40 -29.39 10.95
C VAL A 98 -3.19 -30.69 10.20
N GLY A 99 -2.24 -31.50 10.67
CA GLY A 99 -2.04 -32.88 10.22
C GLY A 99 -2.70 -33.85 11.19
N VAL A 100 -3.56 -34.75 10.67
CA VAL A 100 -4.19 -35.79 11.48
C VAL A 100 -3.36 -37.07 11.37
N SER A 101 -2.93 -37.62 12.51
CA SER A 101 -2.19 -38.88 12.55
C SER A 101 -3.06 -40.07 12.14
N GLY A 102 -2.48 -41.07 11.48
CA GLY A 102 -3.17 -42.32 11.14
C GLY A 102 -3.54 -42.51 9.67
N ASN A 103 -3.03 -41.64 8.78
CA ASN A 103 -3.32 -41.65 7.33
C ASN A 103 -4.82 -41.76 7.01
N PRO A 104 -5.67 -40.88 7.59
CA PRO A 104 -7.11 -40.94 7.39
C PRO A 104 -7.48 -40.69 5.92
N THR A 105 -8.61 -41.24 5.50
CA THR A 105 -9.18 -40.95 4.19
C THR A 105 -9.69 -39.49 4.13
N LYS A 106 -9.86 -38.97 2.91
CA LYS A 106 -10.41 -37.60 2.72
C LYS A 106 -11.76 -37.41 3.42
N ALA A 107 -12.64 -38.41 3.36
CA ALA A 107 -13.95 -38.37 3.99
C ALA A 107 -13.87 -38.30 5.53
N GLU A 108 -12.95 -39.04 6.14
CA GLU A 108 -12.73 -39.01 7.59
C GLU A 108 -12.16 -37.66 8.03
N THR A 109 -11.24 -37.09 7.26
CA THR A 109 -10.66 -35.77 7.51
C THR A 109 -11.70 -34.65 7.40
N GLU A 110 -12.61 -34.73 6.42
CA GLU A 110 -13.72 -33.77 6.28
C GLU A 110 -14.71 -33.88 7.45
N LYS A 111 -15.04 -35.09 7.88
CA LYS A 111 -15.92 -35.30 9.04
C LYS A 111 -15.30 -34.78 10.34
N LEU A 112 -14.01 -35.05 10.54
CA LEU A 112 -13.27 -34.61 11.72
C LEU A 112 -13.10 -33.09 11.76
N SER A 113 -12.71 -32.48 10.64
CA SER A 113 -12.60 -31.01 10.54
C SER A 113 -13.94 -30.30 10.71
N ALA A 114 -15.05 -30.86 10.20
CA ALA A 114 -16.39 -30.33 10.44
C ALA A 114 -16.82 -30.40 11.92
N LEU A 115 -16.46 -31.49 12.62
CA LEU A 115 -16.70 -31.62 14.06
C LEU A 115 -15.92 -30.56 14.84
N TRP A 116 -14.64 -30.37 14.51
CA TRP A 116 -13.81 -29.34 15.13
C TRP A 116 -14.31 -27.94 14.84
N GLN A 117 -14.71 -27.64 13.60
CA GLN A 117 -15.28 -26.36 13.23
C GLN A 117 -16.52 -26.05 14.07
N THR A 118 -17.44 -27.01 14.23
CA THR A 118 -18.63 -26.85 15.07
C THR A 118 -18.25 -26.65 16.53
N SER A 119 -17.28 -27.41 17.04
CA SER A 119 -16.78 -27.28 18.41
C SER A 119 -16.14 -25.92 18.67
N LEU A 120 -15.36 -25.39 17.72
CA LEU A 120 -14.72 -24.08 17.81
C LEU A 120 -15.76 -22.97 17.78
N TYR A 121 -16.74 -23.07 16.88
CA TYR A 121 -17.85 -22.14 16.80
C TYR A 121 -18.67 -22.10 18.10
N ASN A 122 -18.92 -23.27 18.71
CA ASN A 122 -19.57 -23.37 20.02
C ASN A 122 -18.77 -22.70 21.16
N ASN A 123 -17.45 -22.55 21.00
CA ASN A 123 -16.57 -21.85 21.94
C ASN A 123 -16.33 -20.37 21.54
N HIS A 124 -17.16 -19.81 20.65
CA HIS A 124 -17.01 -18.44 20.13
C HIS A 124 -15.66 -18.19 19.42
N ILE A 125 -15.06 -19.24 18.87
CA ILE A 125 -13.86 -19.13 18.04
C ILE A 125 -14.29 -19.29 16.58
N GLU A 126 -14.15 -18.21 15.82
CA GLU A 126 -14.45 -18.22 14.38
C GLU A 126 -13.28 -18.84 13.62
N ALA A 127 -13.50 -20.03 13.06
CA ALA A 127 -12.54 -20.72 12.21
C ALA A 127 -13.18 -21.00 10.84
N GLN A 128 -12.47 -20.62 9.77
CA GLN A 128 -12.84 -20.92 8.39
C GLN A 128 -11.92 -22.04 7.90
N LYS A 129 -12.52 -23.05 7.24
CA LYS A 129 -11.81 -24.21 6.67
C LYS A 129 -11.61 -24.04 5.17
#